data_AF-A0A3N5T6N1-F1
#
_entry.id   AF-A0A3N5T6N1-F1
#
_cell.length_a   1.000
_cell.length_b   1.000
_cell.length_c   1.000
_cell.angle_alpha   90.00
_cell.angle_beta   90.00
_cell.angle_gamma   90.00
#
_symmetry.space_group_name_H-M   'P 1'
#
loop_
_entity.id
_entity.type
_entity.pdbx_description
1 polymer ?
#
loop_
_entity_poly.entity_id
_entity_poly.type
_entity_poly.pdbx_seq_one_letter_code
_entity_poly.pdbx_strand_id
1 'polypeptide(L)'
;MIVINIMLGFAVLFIIMALGIHIASTMFLVGVGIGFGTIGKAILLDFGNQMWTVLNNFVMTSVPLFVLLGEMMLRSGVTEKMYNCLSKWLAPLPGGLLHTNIGASALLAANSGSS
;
A
#
# COMPACT_ATOMS: atom_id res chain seq x y z
N MET A 1 9.01 -33.76 16.40
CA MET A 1 9.65 -33.42 15.10
C MET A 1 9.30 -32.00 14.64
N ILE A 2 8.02 -31.62 14.61
CA ILE A 2 7.55 -30.29 14.17
C ILE A 2 8.20 -29.13 14.94
N VAL A 3 8.26 -29.19 16.28
CA VAL A 3 8.86 -28.13 17.11
C VAL A 3 10.34 -27.91 16.78
N ILE A 4 11.09 -28.98 16.51
CA ILE A 4 12.50 -28.90 16.12
C ILE A 4 12.66 -28.14 14.79
N ASN A 5 11.80 -28.42 13.80
CA ASN A 5 11.86 -27.78 12.48
C ASN A 5 11.50 -26.29 12.57
N ILE A 6 10.57 -25.92 13.46
CA ILE A 6 10.22 -24.51 13.72
C ILE A 6 11.40 -23.77 14.34
N MET A 7 12.02 -24.33 15.40
CA MET A 7 13.17 -23.72 16.05
C MET A 7 14.36 -23.55 15.10
N LEU A 8 14.60 -24.55 14.25
CA LEU A 8 15.64 -24.50 13.23
C LEU A 8 15.35 -23.43 12.18
N GLY A 9 14.10 -23.27 11.74
CA GLY A 9 13.70 -22.22 10.82
C GLY A 9 13.93 -20.81 11.39
N PHE A 10 13.56 -20.57 12.66
CA PHE A 10 13.84 -19.30 13.32
C PHE A 10 15.34 -19.02 13.46
N ALA A 11 16.13 -20.02 13.86
CA ALA A 11 17.58 -19.87 13.97
C ALA A 11 18.22 -19.48 12.63
N VAL A 12 17.85 -20.16 11.54
CA VAL A 12 18.35 -19.86 10.20
C VAL A 12 17.91 -18.46 9.75
N LEU A 13 16.67 -18.06 10.03
CA LEU A 13 16.16 -16.73 9.71
C LEU A 13 16.98 -15.62 10.37
N PHE A 14 17.28 -15.74 11.67
CA PHE A 14 18.07 -14.73 12.37
C PHE A 14 19.52 -14.68 11.88
N ILE A 15 20.12 -15.82 11.53
CA ILE A 15 21.48 -15.86 10.96
C ILE A 15 21.53 -15.13 9.62
N ILE A 16 20.57 -15.40 8.72
CA ILE A 16 20.52 -14.76 7.39
C ILE A 16 20.24 -13.25 7.52
N MET A 17 19.38 -12.84 8.46
CA MET A 17 19.16 -11.42 8.75
C MET A 17 20.41 -10.75 9.34
N ALA A 18 21.17 -11.43 10.19
CA ALA A 18 22.43 -10.92 10.75
C ALA A 18 23.51 -10.73 9.67
N LEU A 19 23.44 -11.48 8.57
CA LEU A 19 24.29 -11.29 7.39
C LEU A 19 23.89 -10.07 6.53
N GLY A 20 22.85 -9.32 6.93
CA GLY A 20 22.42 -8.09 6.27
C GLY A 20 21.51 -8.30 5.06
N ILE A 21 20.96 -9.50 4.88
CA ILE A 21 20.02 -9.79 3.79
C ILE A 21 18.65 -9.19 4.11
N HIS A 22 17.98 -8.65 3.08
CA HIS A 22 16.65 -8.04 3.21
C HIS A 22 15.64 -9.02 3.85
N ILE A 23 14.81 -8.52 4.76
CA ILE A 23 13.85 -9.31 5.56
C ILE A 23 12.92 -10.13 4.66
N ALA A 24 12.32 -9.51 3.64
CA ALA A 24 11.46 -10.19 2.67
C ALA A 24 12.14 -11.40 1.98
N SER A 25 13.38 -11.23 1.49
CA SER A 25 14.14 -12.31 0.87
C SER A 25 14.45 -13.44 1.86
N THR A 26 14.77 -13.07 3.10
CA THR A 26 15.04 -14.05 4.17
C THR A 26 13.79 -14.85 4.53
N MET A 27 12.66 -14.19 4.73
CA MET A 27 11.38 -14.84 5.01
C MET A 27 10.97 -15.80 3.89
N PHE A 28 11.19 -15.39 2.63
CA PHE A 28 10.92 -16.25 1.48
C PHE A 28 11.81 -17.49 1.47
N LEU A 29 13.13 -17.33 1.58
CA LEU A 29 14.08 -18.45 1.52
C LEU A 29 13.84 -19.47 2.66
N VAL A 30 13.63 -18.98 3.89
CA VAL A 30 13.38 -19.85 5.04
C VAL A 30 12.00 -20.50 4.95
N GLY A 31 10.98 -19.75 4.56
CA GLY A 31 9.61 -20.25 4.39
C GLY A 31 9.52 -21.36 3.34
N VAL A 32 10.17 -21.17 2.18
CA VAL A 32 10.26 -22.20 1.13
C VAL A 32 11.14 -23.36 1.62
N GLY A 33 12.36 -23.10 2.09
CA GLY A 33 13.33 -24.14 2.42
C GLY A 33 12.86 -25.09 3.53
N ILE A 34 12.41 -24.53 4.65
CA ILE A 34 11.91 -25.33 5.78
C ILE A 34 10.52 -25.88 5.48
N GLY A 35 9.64 -25.08 4.84
CA GLY A 35 8.27 -25.48 4.49
C GLY A 35 8.21 -26.67 3.54
N PHE A 36 9.11 -26.75 2.56
CA PHE A 36 9.23 -27.95 1.71
C PHE A 36 9.61 -29.21 2.51
N GLY A 37 10.42 -29.08 3.56
CA GLY A 37 10.83 -30.20 4.41
C GLY A 37 9.76 -30.68 5.40
N THR A 38 8.86 -29.79 5.83
CA THR A 38 7.78 -30.13 6.78
C THR A 38 6.47 -30.54 6.12
N ILE A 39 6.04 -29.82 5.08
CA ILE A 39 4.70 -29.95 4.47
C ILE A 39 4.78 -30.38 3.01
N GLY A 40 6.00 -30.53 2.45
CA GLY A 40 6.21 -30.99 1.09
C GLY A 40 5.70 -29.99 0.05
N LYS A 41 5.16 -30.52 -1.06
CA LYS A 41 4.65 -29.71 -2.18
C LYS A 41 3.42 -28.87 -1.82
N ALA A 42 2.77 -29.13 -0.68
CA ALA A 42 1.62 -28.34 -0.23
C ALA A 42 1.98 -26.87 0.02
N ILE A 43 3.25 -26.58 0.33
CA ILE A 43 3.73 -25.20 0.51
C ILE A 43 3.55 -24.35 -0.76
N LEU A 44 3.65 -24.95 -1.96
CA LEU A 44 3.46 -24.23 -3.23
C LEU A 44 2.04 -23.70 -3.39
N LEU A 45 1.05 -24.49 -2.94
CA LEU A 45 -0.35 -24.09 -2.97
C LEU A 45 -0.61 -22.97 -1.97
N ASP A 46 0.03 -23.03 -0.79
CA ASP A 46 -0.10 -21.99 0.24
C ASP A 46 0.50 -20.66 -0.22
N PHE A 47 1.68 -20.68 -0.85
CA PHE A 47 2.26 -19.50 -1.49
C PHE A 47 1.35 -18.91 -2.57
N GLY A 48 0.71 -19.75 -3.39
CA GLY A 48 -0.25 -19.33 -4.39
C GLY A 48 -1.46 -18.61 -3.76
N ASN A 49 -2.00 -19.15 -2.67
CA ASN A 49 -3.09 -18.53 -1.92
C ASN A 49 -2.68 -17.19 -1.30
N GLN A 50 -1.52 -17.13 -0.64
CA GLN A 50 -1.02 -15.88 -0.05
C GLN A 50 -0.81 -14.80 -1.11
N MET A 51 -0.22 -15.16 -2.26
CA MET A 51 -0.03 -14.21 -3.36
C MET A 51 -1.37 -13.74 -3.92
N TRP A 52 -2.34 -14.63 -4.09
CA TRP A 52 -3.70 -14.28 -4.49
C TRP A 52 -4.35 -13.32 -3.49
N THR A 53 -4.24 -13.56 -2.19
CA THR A 53 -4.78 -12.68 -1.15
C THR A 53 -4.17 -11.28 -1.20
N VAL A 54 -2.86 -11.16 -1.43
CA VAL A 54 -2.20 -9.85 -1.53
C VAL A 54 -2.67 -9.09 -2.77
N LEU A 55 -2.78 -9.78 -3.91
CA LEU A 55 -3.25 -9.18 -5.17
C LEU A 55 -4.74 -8.86 -5.15
N ASN A 56 -5.53 -9.64 -4.43
CA ASN A 56 -6.97 -9.43 -4.23
C ASN A 56 -7.24 -8.49 -3.04
N ASN A 57 -6.29 -7.60 -2.72
CA ASN A 57 -6.50 -6.57 -1.72
C ASN A 57 -7.16 -5.35 -2.35
N PHE A 58 -8.24 -4.87 -1.72
CA PHE A 58 -8.95 -3.66 -2.12
C PHE A 58 -8.00 -2.48 -2.33
N VAL A 59 -7.02 -2.28 -1.44
CA VAL A 59 -6.05 -1.17 -1.50
C VAL A 59 -5.23 -1.18 -2.79
N MET A 60 -4.79 -2.36 -3.26
CA MET A 60 -4.03 -2.45 -4.52
C MET A 60 -4.88 -2.06 -5.74
N THR A 61 -6.21 -2.22 -5.66
CA THR A 61 -7.15 -1.78 -6.69
C THR A 61 -7.52 -0.30 -6.53
N SER A 62 -7.63 0.19 -5.30
CA SER A 62 -7.96 1.58 -4.99
C SER A 62 -6.88 2.56 -5.45
N VAL A 63 -5.60 2.21 -5.33
CA VAL A 63 -4.49 3.12 -5.68
C VAL A 63 -4.54 3.54 -7.17
N PRO A 64 -4.62 2.63 -8.16
CA PRO A 64 -4.77 3.01 -9.56
C PRO A 64 -6.04 3.81 -9.86
N LEU A 65 -7.18 3.44 -9.24
CA LEU A 65 -8.44 4.14 -9.44
C LEU A 65 -8.39 5.57 -8.89
N PHE A 66 -7.68 5.78 -7.78
CA PHE A 66 -7.47 7.12 -7.23
C PHE A 66 -6.63 8.00 -8.16
N VAL A 67 -5.54 7.45 -8.72
CA VAL A 67 -4.71 8.16 -9.71
C VAL A 67 -5.52 8.48 -10.97
N LEU A 68 -6.32 7.53 -11.45
CA LEU A 68 -7.18 7.74 -12.62
C LEU A 68 -8.21 8.85 -12.37
N LEU A 69 -8.85 8.85 -11.20
CA LEU A 69 -9.79 9.90 -10.80
C LEU A 69 -9.11 11.27 -10.75
N GLY A 70 -7.90 11.37 -10.17
CA GLY A 70 -7.12 12.61 -10.17
C GLY A 70 -6.86 13.13 -11.59
N GLU A 71 -6.46 12.24 -12.51
CA GLU A 71 -6.23 12.59 -13.91
C GLU A 71 -7.52 13.02 -14.63
N MET A 72 -8.64 12.36 -14.37
CA MET A 72 -9.94 12.75 -14.93
C MET A 72 -10.39 14.12 -14.44
N MET A 73 -10.20 14.44 -13.15
CA MET A 73 -10.53 15.76 -12.59
C MET A 73 -9.65 16.88 -13.17
N LEU A 74 -8.36 16.59 -13.39
CA LEU A 74 -7.43 17.52 -14.04
C LEU A 74 -7.83 17.76 -15.51
N ARG A 75 -8.04 16.69 -16.29
CA ARG A 75 -8.36 16.81 -17.73
C ARG A 75 -9.73 17.42 -18.00
N SER A 76 -10.71 17.20 -17.12
CA SER A 76 -12.06 17.78 -17.27
C SER A 76 -12.13 19.27 -16.90
N GLY A 77 -11.04 19.86 -16.35
CA GLY A 77 -11.02 21.24 -15.88
C GLY A 77 -11.87 21.48 -14.62
N VAL A 78 -12.38 20.40 -13.98
CA VAL A 78 -13.18 20.50 -12.75
C VAL A 78 -12.33 21.05 -11.61
N THR A 79 -11.07 20.61 -11.49
CA THR A 79 -10.14 21.10 -10.47
C THR A 79 -9.91 22.61 -10.58
N GLU A 80 -9.76 23.14 -11.79
CA GLU A 80 -9.54 24.57 -12.02
C GLU A 80 -10.78 25.40 -11.68
N LYS A 81 -11.98 24.94 -12.10
CA LYS A 81 -13.25 25.58 -11.74
C LYS A 81 -13.48 25.57 -10.23
N MET A 82 -13.20 24.45 -9.58
CA MET A 82 -13.32 24.31 -8.13
C MET A 82 -12.40 25.30 -7.40
N TYR A 83 -11.11 25.36 -7.80
CA TYR A 83 -10.15 26.27 -7.20
C TYR A 83 -10.57 27.75 -7.35
N ASN A 84 -11.06 28.12 -8.54
CA ASN A 84 -11.55 29.48 -8.80
C ASN A 84 -12.78 29.84 -7.95
N CYS A 85 -13.71 28.90 -7.73
CA CYS A 85 -14.84 29.10 -6.83
C CYS A 85 -14.38 29.29 -5.38
N LEU A 86 -13.47 28.43 -4.91
CA LEU A 86 -12.94 28.49 -3.56
C LEU A 86 -12.16 29.78 -3.30
N SER A 87 -11.35 30.21 -4.28
CA SER A 87 -10.59 31.46 -4.24
C SER A 87 -11.50 32.67 -4.06
N LYS A 88 -12.63 32.73 -4.79
CA LYS A 88 -13.62 33.80 -4.65
C LYS A 88 -14.33 33.78 -3.29
N TRP A 89 -14.62 32.60 -2.75
CA TRP A 89 -15.24 32.45 -1.43
C TRP A 89 -14.31 32.84 -0.28
N LEU A 90 -13.02 32.54 -0.40
CA LEU A 90 -12.02 32.77 0.65
C LEU A 90 -11.28 34.11 0.48
N ALA A 91 -11.55 34.85 -0.60
CA ALA A 91 -11.00 36.17 -0.87
C ALA A 91 -11.16 37.20 0.28
N PRO A 92 -12.26 37.21 1.06
CA PRO A 92 -12.42 38.16 2.16
C PRO A 92 -11.48 37.93 3.36
N LEU A 93 -10.83 36.75 3.44
CA LEU A 93 -9.94 36.41 4.55
C LEU A 93 -8.51 36.94 4.28
N PRO A 94 -7.84 37.52 5.29
CA PRO A 94 -6.43 37.88 5.16
C PRO A 94 -5.59 36.62 4.89
N GLY A 95 -4.90 36.57 3.75
CA GLY A 95 -4.21 35.35 3.27
C GLY A 95 -5.08 34.39 2.45
N GLY A 96 -6.16 34.86 1.82
CA GLY A 96 -7.17 34.07 1.10
C GLY A 96 -6.64 32.98 0.15
N LEU A 97 -5.54 33.21 -0.58
CA LEU A 97 -4.91 32.19 -1.44
C LEU A 97 -4.37 30.99 -0.63
N LEU A 98 -3.83 31.23 0.55
CA LEU A 98 -3.30 30.20 1.43
C LEU A 98 -4.43 29.31 1.96
N HIS A 99 -5.53 29.92 2.38
CA HIS A 99 -6.75 29.20 2.76
C HIS A 99 -7.39 28.45 1.59
N THR A 100 -7.32 29.01 0.38
CA THR A 100 -7.84 28.37 -0.84
C THR A 100 -7.10 27.08 -1.14
N ASN A 101 -5.77 27.06 -1.00
CA ASN A 101 -4.98 25.85 -1.20
C ASN A 101 -5.31 24.75 -0.18
N ILE A 102 -5.43 25.13 1.11
CA ILE A 102 -5.83 24.20 2.17
C ILE A 102 -7.23 23.65 1.91
N GLY A 103 -8.19 24.52 1.56
CA GLY A 103 -9.56 24.11 1.24
C GLY A 103 -9.66 23.22 0.00
N ALA A 104 -8.90 23.52 -1.04
CA ALA A 104 -8.86 22.70 -2.26
C ALA A 104 -8.29 21.31 -1.96
N SER A 105 -7.23 21.24 -1.15
CA SER A 105 -6.64 19.97 -0.70
C SER A 105 -7.63 19.16 0.14
N ALA A 106 -8.35 19.80 1.06
CA ALA A 106 -9.36 19.15 1.89
C ALA A 106 -10.54 18.60 1.07
N LEU A 107 -11.03 19.34 0.07
CA LEU A 107 -12.10 18.88 -0.81
C LEU A 107 -11.67 17.69 -1.68
N LEU A 108 -10.45 17.71 -2.22
CA LEU A 108 -9.92 16.58 -2.97
C LEU A 108 -9.72 15.36 -2.06
N ALA A 109 -9.22 15.55 -0.84
CA ALA A 109 -9.08 14.48 0.15
C ALA A 109 -10.43 13.87 0.59
N ALA A 110 -11.48 14.70 0.68
CA ALA A 110 -12.84 14.24 0.97
C ALA A 110 -13.42 13.40 -0.18
N ASN A 111 -13.21 13.83 -1.43
CA ASN A 111 -13.66 13.07 -2.60
C ASN A 111 -12.85 11.78 -2.82
N SER A 112 -11.60 11.75 -2.37
CA SER A 112 -10.75 10.55 -2.44
C SER A 112 -11.04 9.52 -1.36
N GLY A 113 -11.97 9.79 -0.43
CA GLY A 113 -12.39 8.83 0.58
C GLY A 113 -11.25 8.36 1.49
N SER A 114 -10.37 9.27 1.92
CA SER A 114 -9.33 8.98 2.91
C SER A 114 -9.97 8.63 4.26
N SER A 115 -10.24 7.34 4.49
CA SER A 115 -10.62 6.74 5.78
C SER A 115 -9.91 5.42 6.00
#